data_AF-A0A351Q4J1-F1
#
_entry.id   AF-A0A351Q4J1-F1
#
_cell.length_a   1.000
_cell.length_b   1.000
_cell.length_c   1.000
_cell.angle_alpha   90.00
_cell.angle_beta   90.00
_cell.angle_gamma   90.00
#
_symmetry.space_group_name_H-M   'P 1'
#
loop_
_entity.id
_entity.type
_entity.pdbx_description
1 polymer ?
#
loop_
_entity_poly.entity_id
_entity_poly.type
_entity_poly.pdbx_seq_one_letter_code
_entity_poly.pdbx_strand_id
1 'polypeptide(L)'
;MNRQLFVLIKNLLVILALSSASAVFSAVNDHPSFKLKSNKELENLRPESIAQVPLSRPDKKPSSDELHYEEKHPHREATLVDTSSFDPSKLLPSRVISLDPSRPDIHLPDPTITIAGSNYILSVVESIPDTKERVRYVTAKILGHNGRARFIIDDATGEVIGNLVIDSETYRVVPREFNKYQQLIYKLKKKPRKNNQRVKARLMSKVTQPSAYRLERKLLKTEAIHESKPKYYNETVRHAGGASKLLGQEIDNVNVEKILNRDRNEIRKLLERLDIITNYKPEYDLAIQKVIGNKKSGYQVTFRQKINDLTIRITGSKIKIDPNGNVNYLSTSFIDPEKADIKPSVYTKEQVLELAKKAAKEHIAKPNLSFITLEQTPINLQYKIIDNEYTLIPYWEVILYEVESNSGHYRVFVEGHSGKTKVTPAADYVTTQIQTDVCEHESGISLPLCEDINIQIPFWPPITIISQVTEIIRESAIGQFICEFSGLCQDPQAKHPWEVINNMEDWLSENTDGICCSEVGGSPTPLM
;
A
#
# COMPACT_ATOMS: atom_id res chain seq x y z
N MET A 1 47.14 -16.27 -17.28
CA MET A 1 46.02 -16.08 -16.34
C MET A 1 44.72 -16.12 -17.12
N ASN A 2 43.81 -17.03 -16.81
CA ASN A 2 42.69 -17.40 -17.69
C ASN A 2 41.64 -16.27 -17.77
N ARG A 3 41.30 -15.82 -18.97
CA ARG A 3 40.47 -14.62 -19.23
C ARG A 3 39.08 -14.72 -18.58
N GLN A 4 38.56 -15.95 -18.46
CA GLN A 4 37.29 -16.26 -17.79
C GLN A 4 37.35 -16.05 -16.26
N LEU A 5 38.49 -16.37 -15.63
CA LEU A 5 38.68 -16.19 -14.19
C LEU A 5 38.67 -14.70 -13.81
N PHE A 6 39.26 -13.86 -14.67
CA PHE A 6 39.28 -12.41 -14.47
C PHE A 6 37.89 -11.77 -14.60
N VAL A 7 37.06 -12.25 -15.54
CA VAL A 7 35.66 -11.79 -15.71
C VAL A 7 34.79 -12.22 -14.53
N LEU A 8 34.95 -13.44 -14.03
CA LEU A 8 34.25 -13.94 -12.85
C LEU A 8 34.57 -13.13 -11.59
N ILE A 9 35.86 -12.86 -11.34
CA ILE A 9 36.30 -12.05 -10.19
C ILE A 9 35.74 -10.62 -10.29
N LYS A 10 35.75 -10.03 -11.50
CA LYS A 10 35.21 -8.68 -11.74
C LYS A 10 33.70 -8.63 -11.48
N ASN A 11 32.94 -9.62 -11.94
CA ASN A 11 31.50 -9.70 -11.69
C ASN A 11 31.19 -9.95 -10.21
N LEU A 12 31.98 -10.80 -9.53
CA LEU A 12 31.83 -11.05 -8.10
C LEU A 12 32.10 -9.78 -7.27
N LEU A 13 33.14 -9.02 -7.62
CA LEU A 13 33.47 -7.74 -6.99
C LEU A 13 32.41 -6.68 -7.24
N VAL A 14 31.80 -6.64 -8.43
CA VAL A 14 30.69 -5.74 -8.74
C VAL A 14 29.43 -6.11 -7.95
N ILE A 15 29.11 -7.40 -7.81
CA ILE A 15 27.99 -7.88 -6.98
C ILE A 15 28.27 -7.64 -5.49
N LEU A 16 29.50 -7.81 -5.02
CA LEU A 16 29.91 -7.48 -3.65
C LEU A 16 29.83 -5.97 -3.39
N ALA A 17 30.26 -5.14 -4.34
CA ALA A 17 30.18 -3.69 -4.25
C ALA A 17 28.72 -3.19 -4.30
N LEU A 18 27.86 -3.80 -5.11
CA LEU A 18 26.42 -3.51 -5.17
C LEU A 18 25.70 -3.95 -3.89
N SER A 19 26.05 -5.11 -3.33
CA SER A 19 25.46 -5.59 -2.07
C SER A 19 25.97 -4.81 -0.84
N SER A 20 27.23 -4.38 -0.82
CA SER A 20 27.77 -3.52 0.26
C SER A 20 27.37 -2.04 0.12
N ALA A 21 27.19 -1.50 -1.08
CA ALA A 21 26.66 -0.16 -1.29
C ALA A 21 25.16 -0.04 -1.00
N SER A 22 24.40 -1.15 -1.09
CA SER A 22 22.97 -1.15 -0.75
C SER A 22 22.68 -0.84 0.72
N ALA A 23 23.65 -1.07 1.62
CA ALA A 23 23.56 -0.67 3.03
C ALA A 23 23.78 0.84 3.24
N VAL A 24 24.54 1.51 2.35
CA VAL A 24 24.87 2.94 2.44
C VAL A 24 23.81 3.83 1.78
N PHE A 25 22.97 3.26 0.91
CA PHE A 25 21.75 3.91 0.38
C PHE A 25 20.47 3.33 0.99
N SER A 26 20.48 2.99 2.28
CA SER A 26 19.20 2.91 2.99
C SER A 26 18.60 4.30 2.93
N ALA A 27 17.54 4.48 2.15
CA ALA A 27 16.81 5.75 2.08
C ALA A 27 16.51 6.20 3.51
N VAL A 28 17.18 7.28 3.94
CA VAL A 28 17.05 7.80 5.31
C VAL A 28 15.56 8.10 5.53
N ASN A 29 14.99 7.53 6.59
CA ASN A 29 13.61 7.80 6.95
C ASN A 29 13.51 9.26 7.43
N ASP A 30 13.16 10.16 6.52
CA ASP A 30 13.13 11.60 6.78
C ASP A 30 11.95 12.05 7.66
N HIS A 31 10.91 11.22 7.77
CA HIS A 31 9.67 11.61 8.45
C HIS A 31 9.91 11.83 9.97
N PRO A 32 9.37 12.91 10.59
CA PRO A 32 9.60 13.25 12.00
C PRO A 32 9.33 12.11 12.99
N SER A 33 8.39 11.21 12.67
CA SER A 33 8.03 10.06 13.51
C SER A 33 9.19 9.15 13.89
N PHE A 34 10.25 9.07 13.06
CA PHE A 34 11.43 8.23 13.29
C PHE A 34 12.45 8.89 14.23
N LYS A 35 12.30 10.19 14.49
CA LYS A 35 13.17 10.96 15.40
C LYS A 35 12.57 11.08 16.80
N LEU A 36 11.26 10.85 16.94
CA LEU A 36 10.55 10.91 18.23
C LEU A 36 10.94 9.74 19.12
N LYS A 37 11.16 10.00 20.42
CA LYS A 37 11.22 8.95 21.45
C LYS A 37 9.96 8.09 21.42
N SER A 38 10.18 6.79 21.53
CA SER A 38 9.13 5.80 21.74
C SER A 38 8.46 5.98 23.12
N ASN A 39 7.22 5.49 23.25
CA ASN A 39 6.53 5.54 24.55
C ASN A 39 7.34 4.84 25.67
N LYS A 40 8.06 3.74 25.35
CA LYS A 40 8.93 3.04 26.30
C LYS A 40 10.10 3.91 26.78
N GLU A 41 10.72 4.67 25.87
CA GLU A 41 11.77 5.63 26.25
C GLU A 41 11.21 6.74 27.11
N LEU A 42 10.04 7.28 26.78
CA LEU A 42 9.36 8.31 27.59
C LEU A 42 8.98 7.81 28.98
N GLU A 43 8.53 6.56 29.12
CA GLU A 43 8.24 5.92 30.41
C GLU A 43 9.47 5.85 31.30
N ASN A 44 10.64 5.54 30.72
CA ASN A 44 11.91 5.44 31.44
C ASN A 44 12.49 6.78 31.88
N LEU A 45 12.11 7.90 31.26
CA LEU A 45 12.55 9.23 31.69
C LEU A 45 11.96 9.55 33.07
N ARG A 46 12.77 10.04 34.01
CA ARG A 46 12.29 10.54 35.30
C ARG A 46 12.65 12.02 35.47
N PRO A 47 12.05 12.92 34.68
CA PRO A 47 12.32 14.34 34.83
C PRO A 47 11.76 14.85 36.16
N GLU A 48 12.53 15.72 36.81
CA GLU A 48 12.12 16.44 38.00
C GLU A 48 11.73 17.87 37.60
N SER A 49 10.62 18.36 38.12
CA SER A 49 10.19 19.75 37.88
C SER A 49 10.69 20.65 38.99
N ILE A 50 11.51 21.63 38.63
CA ILE A 50 12.09 22.59 39.57
C ILE A 50 11.22 23.85 39.67
N ALA A 51 10.67 24.30 38.54
CA ALA A 51 9.83 25.49 38.44
C ALA A 51 8.72 25.24 37.41
N GLN A 52 7.56 25.87 37.62
CA GLN A 52 6.38 25.71 36.79
C GLN A 52 5.88 27.05 36.29
N VAL A 53 5.32 27.07 35.08
CA VAL A 53 4.73 28.27 34.49
C VAL A 53 3.43 27.92 33.75
N PRO A 54 2.35 28.72 33.86
CA PRO A 54 1.16 28.47 33.07
C PRO A 54 1.47 28.48 31.57
N LEU A 55 1.05 27.44 30.85
CA LEU A 55 1.09 27.42 29.38
C LEU A 55 0.10 28.43 28.79
N SER A 56 -0.98 28.69 29.52
CA SER A 56 -2.09 29.54 29.08
C SER A 56 -1.92 30.98 29.57
N ARG A 57 -2.33 31.95 28.76
CA ARG A 57 -2.50 33.37 29.10
C ARG A 57 -3.93 33.57 29.63
N PRO A 58 -4.15 33.66 30.95
CA PRO A 58 -5.50 33.60 31.53
C PRO A 58 -6.40 34.75 31.07
N ASP A 59 -5.81 35.92 30.85
CA ASP A 59 -6.45 37.14 30.36
C ASP A 59 -6.98 37.04 28.92
N LYS A 60 -6.53 36.04 28.16
CA LYS A 60 -6.88 35.84 26.74
C LYS A 60 -7.69 34.58 26.49
N LYS A 61 -8.05 33.84 27.54
CA LYS A 61 -8.86 32.62 27.45
C LYS A 61 -10.29 32.99 27.02
N PRO A 62 -10.84 32.38 25.97
CA PRO A 62 -12.21 32.67 25.54
C PRO A 62 -13.22 32.07 26.52
N SER A 63 -14.33 32.78 26.76
CA SER A 63 -15.45 32.26 27.54
C SER A 63 -16.23 31.22 26.72
N SER A 64 -16.97 30.35 27.42
CA SER A 64 -17.83 29.35 26.75
C SER A 64 -18.93 30.01 25.91
N ASP A 65 -19.39 31.19 26.30
CA ASP A 65 -20.48 31.90 25.63
C ASP A 65 -20.04 32.54 24.30
N GLU A 66 -18.74 32.81 24.14
CA GLU A 66 -18.13 33.28 22.90
C GLU A 66 -17.96 32.20 21.83
N LEU A 67 -18.19 30.92 22.16
CA LEU A 67 -17.95 29.81 21.25
C LEU A 67 -19.17 29.53 20.38
N HIS A 68 -18.94 29.38 19.08
CA HIS A 68 -19.97 28.94 18.15
C HIS A 68 -20.41 27.50 18.46
N TYR A 69 -21.65 27.14 18.09
CA TYR A 69 -22.18 25.80 18.33
C TYR A 69 -21.26 24.70 17.76
N GLU A 70 -20.68 24.93 16.58
CA GLU A 70 -19.78 24.00 15.92
C GLU A 70 -18.40 23.90 16.58
N GLU A 71 -17.93 24.97 17.25
CA GLU A 71 -16.75 24.93 18.13
C GLU A 71 -17.04 24.14 19.42
N LYS A 72 -18.29 24.11 19.89
CA LYS A 72 -18.67 23.28 21.05
C LYS A 72 -18.85 21.81 20.66
N HIS A 73 -19.28 21.54 19.43
CA HIS A 73 -19.67 20.21 18.95
C HIS A 73 -19.03 19.86 17.59
N PRO A 74 -17.69 19.81 17.49
CA PRO A 74 -17.02 19.55 16.21
C PRO A 74 -17.29 18.15 15.66
N HIS A 75 -17.58 17.19 16.56
CA HIS A 75 -17.83 15.80 16.21
C HIS A 75 -18.62 15.09 17.31
N ARG A 76 -19.53 14.18 16.95
CA ARG A 76 -20.38 13.39 17.89
C ARG A 76 -19.64 12.55 18.95
N GLU A 77 -18.32 12.46 18.83
CA GLU A 77 -17.46 11.61 19.66
C GLU A 77 -16.34 12.41 20.33
N ALA A 78 -16.47 13.72 20.34
CA ALA A 78 -15.62 14.63 21.05
C ALA A 78 -16.51 15.53 21.91
N THR A 79 -16.05 15.84 23.11
CA THR A 79 -16.73 16.76 24.01
C THR A 79 -15.76 17.87 24.35
N LEU A 80 -16.18 19.12 24.18
CA LEU A 80 -15.39 20.26 24.65
C LEU A 80 -15.32 20.21 26.19
N VAL A 81 -14.11 20.21 26.74
CA VAL A 81 -13.88 20.15 28.19
C VAL A 81 -13.18 21.37 28.74
N ASP A 82 -12.49 22.13 27.91
CA ASP A 82 -11.83 23.37 28.33
C ASP A 82 -11.50 24.29 27.14
N THR A 83 -11.20 25.55 27.45
CA THR A 83 -10.61 26.52 26.52
C THR A 83 -9.29 27.05 27.06
N SER A 84 -8.44 27.57 26.19
CA SER A 84 -7.14 28.13 26.57
C SER A 84 -6.67 29.21 25.60
N SER A 85 -5.59 29.90 25.96
CA SER A 85 -4.79 30.73 25.04
C SER A 85 -3.32 30.47 25.29
N PHE A 86 -2.72 29.58 24.50
CA PHE A 86 -1.35 29.11 24.69
C PHE A 86 -0.33 30.18 24.34
N ASP A 87 0.74 30.20 25.13
CA ASP A 87 1.99 30.87 24.82
C ASP A 87 3.00 29.83 24.28
N PRO A 88 3.19 29.71 22.95
CA PRO A 88 4.00 28.65 22.36
C PRO A 88 5.45 28.68 22.80
N SER A 89 5.97 29.84 23.21
CA SER A 89 7.34 29.95 23.76
C SER A 89 7.55 29.18 25.05
N LYS A 90 6.48 28.79 25.76
CA LYS A 90 6.57 27.93 26.95
C LYS A 90 6.75 26.45 26.61
N LEU A 91 6.55 26.05 25.35
CA LEU A 91 6.77 24.69 24.85
C LEU A 91 8.19 24.46 24.32
N LEU A 92 9.13 25.34 24.68
CA LEU A 92 10.56 25.10 24.46
C LEU A 92 11.05 23.99 25.40
N PRO A 93 12.10 23.23 25.02
CA PRO A 93 12.69 22.21 25.89
C PRO A 93 12.99 22.75 27.28
N SER A 94 12.56 22.04 28.32
CA SER A 94 12.73 22.48 29.71
C SER A 94 14.20 22.54 30.14
N ARG A 95 15.08 21.88 29.39
CA ARG A 95 16.53 22.04 29.51
C ARG A 95 17.13 22.37 28.16
N VAL A 96 17.87 23.47 28.10
CA VAL A 96 18.67 23.87 26.95
C VAL A 96 20.13 23.60 27.28
N ILE A 97 20.71 22.60 26.61
CA ILE A 97 22.12 22.24 26.78
C ILE A 97 22.96 23.25 26.00
N SER A 98 23.93 23.87 26.68
CA SER A 98 24.88 24.75 26.02
C SER A 98 25.91 23.93 25.25
N LEU A 99 26.17 24.28 23.99
CA LEU A 99 27.31 23.74 23.22
C LEU A 99 28.63 24.45 23.58
N ASP A 100 28.54 25.60 24.24
CA ASP A 100 29.68 26.35 24.75
C ASP A 100 29.99 25.85 26.18
N PRO A 101 31.15 25.22 26.41
CA PRO A 101 31.52 24.68 27.73
C PRO A 101 31.69 25.76 28.81
N SER A 102 31.76 27.05 28.43
CA SER A 102 31.81 28.16 29.38
C SER A 102 30.45 28.65 29.85
N ARG A 103 29.36 28.20 29.23
CA ARG A 103 27.99 28.59 29.59
C ARG A 103 27.27 27.43 30.27
N PRO A 104 26.63 27.65 31.43
CA PRO A 104 25.87 26.61 32.10
C PRO A 104 24.64 26.21 31.29
N ASP A 105 24.20 24.98 31.47
CA ASP A 105 22.90 24.53 31.00
C ASP A 105 21.79 25.37 31.62
N ILE A 106 20.80 25.72 30.81
CA ILE A 106 19.66 26.54 31.24
C ILE A 106 18.48 25.62 31.53
N HIS A 107 17.98 25.68 32.76
CA HIS A 107 16.72 25.07 33.17
C HIS A 107 15.58 26.08 32.98
N LEU A 108 14.70 25.81 32.02
CA LEU A 108 13.47 26.54 31.78
C LEU A 108 12.35 25.93 32.63
N PRO A 109 11.38 26.73 33.11
CA PRO A 109 10.25 26.23 33.87
C PRO A 109 9.38 25.31 33.02
N ASP A 110 8.87 24.23 33.62
CA ASP A 110 7.96 23.31 32.95
C ASP A 110 6.58 23.97 32.75
N PRO A 111 5.99 23.91 31.54
CA PRO A 111 4.64 24.39 31.31
C PRO A 111 3.59 23.57 32.08
N THR A 112 2.60 24.26 32.66
CA THR A 112 1.41 23.66 33.25
C THR A 112 0.20 23.90 32.35
N ILE A 113 -0.49 22.84 31.95
CA ILE A 113 -1.77 22.91 31.22
C ILE A 113 -2.93 22.59 32.17
N THR A 114 -3.97 23.42 32.14
CA THR A 114 -5.22 23.14 32.85
C THR A 114 -6.21 22.50 31.88
N ILE A 115 -6.80 21.37 32.27
CA ILE A 115 -7.85 20.69 31.52
C ILE A 115 -8.96 20.31 32.51
N ALA A 116 -10.17 20.81 32.26
CA ALA A 116 -11.34 20.54 33.11
C ALA A 116 -11.07 20.85 34.60
N GLY A 117 -10.35 21.95 34.87
CA GLY A 117 -9.98 22.40 36.22
C GLY A 117 -8.81 21.65 36.86
N SER A 118 -8.27 20.61 36.23
CA SER A 118 -7.10 19.88 36.72
C SER A 118 -5.82 20.38 36.05
N ASN A 119 -4.75 20.55 36.84
CA ASN A 119 -3.45 21.03 36.34
C ASN A 119 -2.49 19.87 36.07
N TYR A 120 -1.90 19.85 34.88
CA TYR A 120 -0.95 18.84 34.45
C TYR A 120 0.40 19.50 34.14
N ILE A 121 1.46 19.03 34.78
CA ILE A 121 2.82 19.52 34.56
C ILE A 121 3.42 18.79 33.36
N LEU A 122 3.84 19.55 32.35
CA LEU A 122 4.38 19.06 31.10
C LEU A 122 5.90 19.25 31.10
N SER A 123 6.65 18.17 31.32
CA SER A 123 8.10 18.22 31.18
C SER A 123 8.49 18.02 29.72
N VAL A 124 8.91 19.09 29.05
CA VAL A 124 9.25 19.09 27.62
C VAL A 124 10.59 18.41 27.40
N VAL A 125 10.56 17.22 26.82
CA VAL A 125 11.74 16.33 26.69
C VAL A 125 12.29 16.29 25.27
N GLU A 126 11.52 16.73 24.27
CA GLU A 126 11.95 16.76 22.87
C GLU A 126 11.33 17.94 22.10
N SER A 127 12.11 18.48 21.17
CA SER A 127 11.69 19.49 20.19
C SER A 127 12.36 19.19 18.85
N ILE A 128 11.62 18.61 17.91
CA ILE A 128 12.13 18.17 16.61
C ILE A 128 11.60 19.10 15.52
N PRO A 129 12.47 19.86 14.83
CA PRO A 129 12.05 20.69 13.70
C PRO A 129 11.88 19.84 12.43
N ASP A 130 10.86 20.18 11.64
CA ASP A 130 10.65 19.74 10.27
C ASP A 130 10.76 20.97 9.36
N THR A 131 11.96 21.21 8.85
CA THR A 131 12.28 22.40 8.05
C THR A 131 11.61 22.39 6.68
N LYS A 132 11.29 21.22 6.12
CA LYS A 132 10.56 21.11 4.85
C LYS A 132 9.15 21.66 5.01
N GLU A 133 8.53 21.37 6.15
CA GLU A 133 7.16 21.73 6.45
C GLU A 133 7.00 23.01 7.29
N ARG A 134 8.11 23.58 7.77
CA ARG A 134 8.18 24.76 8.65
C ARG A 134 7.35 24.58 9.93
N VAL A 135 7.44 23.40 10.51
CA VAL A 135 6.76 23.05 11.76
C VAL A 135 7.72 22.40 12.73
N ARG A 136 7.36 22.41 14.00
CA ARG A 136 8.10 21.75 15.07
C ARG A 136 7.21 20.81 15.87
N TYR A 137 7.73 19.61 16.13
CA TYR A 137 7.08 18.63 16.99
C TYR A 137 7.68 18.71 18.39
N VAL A 138 6.85 18.96 19.39
CA VAL A 138 7.25 19.06 20.78
C VAL A 138 6.64 17.89 21.56
N THR A 139 7.47 17.08 22.22
CA THR A 139 7.00 16.00 23.09
C THR A 139 7.25 16.38 24.55
N ALA A 140 6.23 16.25 25.38
CA ALA A 140 6.34 16.40 26.83
C ALA A 140 5.86 15.14 27.56
N LYS A 141 6.58 14.77 28.62
CA LYS A 141 6.13 13.79 29.61
C LYS A 141 5.22 14.49 30.61
N ILE A 142 4.15 13.82 31.03
CA ILE A 142 3.21 14.36 32.01
C ILE A 142 3.61 13.85 33.38
N LEU A 143 4.08 14.73 34.26
CA LEU A 143 4.61 14.33 35.56
C LEU A 143 3.51 13.81 36.47
N GLY A 144 3.76 12.71 37.16
CA GLY A 144 2.78 12.09 38.06
C GLY A 144 1.65 11.30 37.38
N HIS A 145 1.64 11.25 36.04
CA HIS A 145 0.57 10.58 35.27
C HIS A 145 1.14 9.63 34.21
N ASN A 146 0.33 8.66 33.80
CA ASN A 146 0.68 7.78 32.69
C ASN A 146 0.33 8.44 31.35
N GLY A 147 1.33 8.63 30.50
CA GLY A 147 1.15 9.10 29.13
C GLY A 147 2.05 10.26 28.74
N ARG A 148 1.59 11.09 27.80
CA ARG A 148 2.39 12.15 27.17
C ARG A 148 1.54 13.21 26.51
N ALA A 149 2.14 14.37 26.25
CA ALA A 149 1.63 15.39 25.35
C ALA A 149 2.54 15.49 24.12
N ARG A 150 1.96 15.55 22.92
CA ARG A 150 2.68 15.93 21.70
C ARG A 150 1.99 17.11 21.04
N PHE A 151 2.77 18.14 20.73
CA PHE A 151 2.31 19.32 20.03
C PHE A 151 2.98 19.40 18.66
N ILE A 152 2.26 19.95 17.69
CA ILE A 152 2.83 20.48 16.47
C ILE A 152 2.63 22.00 16.50
N ILE A 153 3.71 22.73 16.21
CA ILE A 153 3.73 24.20 16.21
C ILE A 153 4.14 24.64 14.81
N ASP A 154 3.38 25.55 14.23
CA ASP A 154 3.77 26.22 12.99
C ASP A 154 4.80 27.32 13.30
N ASP A 155 6.03 27.18 12.78
CA ASP A 155 7.14 28.07 13.13
C ASP A 155 6.92 29.51 12.62
N ALA A 156 6.09 29.69 11.59
CA ALA A 156 5.84 31.01 11.00
C ALA A 156 4.71 31.76 11.72
N THR A 157 3.68 31.04 12.16
CA THR A 157 2.46 31.67 12.71
C THR A 157 2.31 31.54 14.22
N GLY A 158 3.01 30.57 14.83
CA GLY A 158 2.86 30.20 16.23
C GLY A 158 1.54 29.45 16.52
N GLU A 159 0.82 28.99 15.49
CA GLU A 159 -0.38 28.17 15.67
C GLU A 159 0.00 26.79 16.23
N VAL A 160 -0.77 26.30 17.22
CA VAL A 160 -0.46 25.08 17.98
C VAL A 160 -1.62 24.09 17.93
N ILE A 161 -1.29 22.83 17.66
CA ILE A 161 -2.21 21.70 17.82
C ILE A 161 -1.57 20.66 18.72
N GLY A 162 -2.37 20.07 19.61
CA GLY A 162 -1.91 19.14 20.64
C GLY A 162 -2.69 17.83 20.64
N ASN A 163 -1.98 16.73 20.92
CA ASN A 163 -2.55 15.42 21.20
C ASN A 163 -1.97 14.93 22.53
N LEU A 164 -2.83 14.89 23.55
CA LEU A 164 -2.45 14.52 24.91
C LEU A 164 -3.11 13.20 25.26
N VAL A 165 -2.33 12.28 25.82
CA VAL A 165 -2.81 11.03 26.40
C VAL A 165 -2.45 11.06 27.88
N ILE A 166 -3.47 11.08 28.75
CA ILE A 166 -3.33 11.16 30.21
C ILE A 166 -4.18 10.06 30.81
N ASP A 167 -3.58 9.11 31.52
CA ASP A 167 -4.27 8.03 32.23
C ASP A 167 -5.30 7.30 31.35
N SER A 168 -4.88 6.98 30.11
CA SER A 168 -5.70 6.36 29.05
C SER A 168 -6.82 7.21 28.44
N GLU A 169 -6.96 8.48 28.85
CA GLU A 169 -7.84 9.46 28.21
C GLU A 169 -7.08 10.23 27.14
N THR A 170 -7.76 10.56 26.04
CA THR A 170 -7.16 11.34 24.95
C THR A 170 -7.82 12.71 24.84
N TYR A 171 -6.99 13.75 24.87
CA TYR A 171 -7.40 15.12 24.65
C TYR A 171 -6.79 15.66 23.36
N ARG A 172 -7.61 16.36 22.57
CA ARG A 172 -7.20 17.03 21.34
C ARG A 172 -7.30 18.53 21.56
N VAL A 173 -6.20 19.23 21.35
CA VAL A 173 -6.13 20.69 21.39
C VAL A 173 -6.08 21.21 19.96
N VAL A 174 -7.00 22.08 19.59
CA VAL A 174 -7.01 22.75 18.28
C VAL A 174 -7.23 24.26 18.45
N PRO A 175 -6.69 25.10 17.55
CA PRO A 175 -7.00 26.52 17.55
C PRO A 175 -8.48 26.78 17.26
N ARG A 176 -8.98 27.93 17.70
CA ARG A 176 -10.29 28.45 17.28
C ARG A 176 -10.28 28.89 15.83
N GLU A 177 -11.45 28.90 15.22
CA GLU A 177 -11.64 29.38 13.84
C GLU A 177 -11.24 30.86 13.69
N PHE A 178 -11.70 31.68 14.63
CA PHE A 178 -11.57 33.14 14.57
C PHE A 178 -10.30 33.66 15.25
N ASN A 179 -9.61 32.82 16.03
CA ASN A 179 -8.40 33.21 16.74
C ASN A 179 -7.45 32.02 16.97
N LYS A 180 -6.40 31.94 16.15
CA LYS A 180 -5.39 30.88 16.21
C LYS A 180 -4.60 30.81 17.53
N TYR A 181 -4.61 31.88 18.34
CA TYR A 181 -3.93 31.93 19.64
C TYR A 181 -4.82 31.50 20.80
N GLN A 182 -6.09 31.22 20.54
CA GLN A 182 -7.01 30.60 21.49
C GLN A 182 -7.24 29.15 21.08
N GLN A 183 -7.30 28.23 22.05
CA GLN A 183 -7.43 26.81 21.81
C GLN A 183 -8.68 26.24 22.47
N LEU A 184 -9.25 25.25 21.80
CA LEU A 184 -10.34 24.40 22.25
C LEU A 184 -9.73 23.04 22.63
N ILE A 185 -10.05 22.56 23.82
CA ILE A 185 -9.58 21.28 24.33
C ILE A 185 -10.75 20.30 24.36
N TYR A 186 -10.68 19.28 23.51
CA TYR A 186 -11.70 18.25 23.40
C TYR A 186 -11.24 16.95 24.04
N LYS A 187 -12.10 16.33 24.84
CA LYS A 187 -11.95 14.93 25.27
C LYS A 187 -12.53 14.01 24.19
N LEU A 188 -11.75 13.05 23.72
CA LEU A 188 -12.18 12.08 22.71
C LEU A 188 -12.80 10.85 23.38
N LYS A 189 -13.96 10.38 22.89
CA LYS A 189 -14.57 9.13 23.37
C LYS A 189 -13.64 7.95 23.05
N LYS A 190 -13.30 7.16 24.07
CA LYS A 190 -12.51 5.94 23.93
C LYS A 190 -13.28 4.92 23.07
N LYS A 191 -12.68 4.47 21.97
CA LYS A 191 -13.17 3.33 21.20
C LYS A 191 -12.29 2.11 21.46
N PRO A 192 -12.87 0.96 21.82
CA PRO A 192 -12.10 -0.27 21.92
C PRO A 192 -11.59 -0.66 20.53
N ARG A 193 -10.35 -1.14 20.46
CA ARG A 193 -9.86 -1.85 19.27
C ARG A 193 -10.65 -3.15 19.11
N LYS A 194 -11.05 -3.46 17.89
CA LYS A 194 -11.65 -4.75 17.53
C LYS A 194 -10.63 -5.54 16.73
N ASN A 195 -10.35 -6.78 17.12
CA ASN A 195 -9.48 -7.71 16.37
C ASN A 195 -8.14 -7.10 15.95
N ASN A 196 -7.44 -6.44 16.87
CA ASN A 196 -6.17 -5.73 16.62
C ASN A 196 -6.22 -4.63 15.55
N GLN A 197 -7.41 -4.25 15.07
CA GLN A 197 -7.56 -3.19 14.09
C GLN A 197 -7.33 -1.82 14.72
N ARG A 198 -6.67 -0.94 13.97
CA ARG A 198 -6.44 0.44 14.41
C ARG A 198 -7.74 1.22 14.48
N VAL A 199 -7.81 2.16 15.41
CA VAL A 199 -8.92 3.11 15.43
C VAL A 199 -8.59 4.21 14.43
N LYS A 200 -9.52 4.48 13.51
CA LYS A 200 -9.40 5.58 12.55
C LYS A 200 -9.10 6.90 13.28
N ALA A 201 -8.05 7.60 12.85
CA ALA A 201 -7.70 8.92 13.35
C ALA A 201 -8.81 9.92 13.04
N ARG A 202 -9.09 10.85 13.96
CA ARG A 202 -10.14 11.85 13.78
C ARG A 202 -9.60 13.25 13.93
N LEU A 203 -10.03 14.08 12.99
CA LEU A 203 -9.75 15.50 12.92
C LEU A 203 -10.91 16.23 13.57
N MET A 204 -10.61 17.14 14.50
CA MET A 204 -11.57 18.05 15.11
C MET A 204 -11.67 19.36 14.33
N SER A 205 -10.60 19.74 13.64
CA SER A 205 -10.56 20.86 12.71
C SER A 205 -11.28 20.54 11.40
N LYS A 206 -11.84 21.57 10.78
CA LYS A 206 -12.58 21.46 9.52
C LYS A 206 -11.67 21.74 8.33
N VAL A 207 -11.99 21.17 7.17
CA VAL A 207 -11.28 21.45 5.90
C VAL A 207 -11.33 22.94 5.54
N THR A 208 -12.38 23.66 5.94
CA THR A 208 -12.54 25.12 5.76
C THR A 208 -11.59 25.94 6.63
N GLN A 209 -10.93 25.33 7.63
CA GLN A 209 -9.87 25.92 8.44
C GLN A 209 -8.51 25.32 8.01
N PRO A 210 -7.96 25.72 6.86
CA PRO A 210 -6.89 24.98 6.19
C PRO A 210 -5.61 24.86 7.03
N SER A 211 -5.27 25.87 7.83
CA SER A 211 -4.07 25.85 8.66
C SER A 211 -4.18 24.82 9.80
N ALA A 212 -5.25 24.92 10.60
CA ALA A 212 -5.55 23.98 11.67
C ALA A 212 -5.71 22.55 11.14
N TYR A 213 -6.46 22.37 10.04
CA TYR A 213 -6.65 21.08 9.40
C TYR A 213 -5.34 20.43 8.95
N ARG A 214 -4.49 21.20 8.28
CA ARG A 214 -3.17 20.72 7.85
C ARG A 214 -2.31 20.30 9.04
N LEU A 215 -2.24 21.13 10.10
CA LEU A 215 -1.44 20.83 11.28
C LEU A 215 -1.95 19.60 12.03
N GLU A 216 -3.27 19.49 12.23
CA GLU A 216 -3.86 18.36 12.94
C GLU A 216 -3.64 17.07 12.18
N ARG A 217 -3.82 17.13 10.85
CA ARG A 217 -3.58 16.00 9.97
C ARG A 217 -2.12 15.53 10.04
N LYS A 218 -1.16 16.46 10.05
CA LYS A 218 0.27 16.13 10.19
C LYS A 218 0.62 15.53 11.55
N LEU A 219 0.09 16.10 12.64
CA LEU A 219 0.30 15.57 13.98
C LEU A 219 -0.24 14.13 14.06
N LEU A 220 -1.50 13.93 13.70
CA LEU A 220 -2.14 12.62 13.74
C LEU A 220 -1.47 11.59 12.82
N LYS A 221 -1.01 12.00 11.64
CA LYS A 221 -0.24 11.15 10.75
C LYS A 221 1.08 10.73 11.40
N THR A 222 1.77 11.66 12.03
CA THR A 222 3.00 11.39 12.79
C THR A 222 2.75 10.40 13.92
N GLU A 223 1.65 10.58 14.66
CA GLU A 223 1.22 9.63 15.69
C GLU A 223 0.93 8.25 15.12
N ALA A 224 0.20 8.20 14.00
CA ALA A 224 -0.19 6.96 13.35
C ALA A 224 1.04 6.21 12.78
N ILE A 225 2.00 6.90 12.19
CA ILE A 225 3.23 6.27 11.72
C ILE A 225 4.06 5.80 12.91
N HIS A 226 4.25 6.64 13.93
CA HIS A 226 5.04 6.31 15.12
C HIS A 226 4.49 5.08 15.87
N GLU A 227 3.18 4.98 16.03
CA GLU A 227 2.55 3.83 16.67
C GLU A 227 2.71 2.52 15.87
N SER A 228 2.75 2.58 14.53
CA SER A 228 3.00 1.39 13.71
C SER A 228 4.45 0.89 13.71
N LYS A 229 5.36 1.64 14.37
CA LYS A 229 6.80 1.34 14.47
C LYS A 229 7.41 0.81 13.16
N PRO A 230 7.21 1.50 12.03
CA PRO A 230 7.66 0.99 10.75
C PRO A 230 9.19 1.00 10.68
N LYS A 231 9.73 0.05 9.92
CA LYS A 231 11.13 0.08 9.48
C LYS A 231 11.35 1.13 8.39
N TYR A 232 10.31 1.40 7.60
CA TYR A 232 10.38 2.34 6.50
C TYR A 232 9.04 3.02 6.24
N TYR A 233 9.08 4.33 6.02
CA TYR A 233 7.94 5.09 5.50
C TYR A 233 8.42 6.13 4.49
N ASN A 234 7.71 6.20 3.37
CA ASN A 234 7.89 7.25 2.39
C ASN A 234 6.53 7.65 1.81
N GLU A 235 6.42 8.92 1.45
CA GLU A 235 5.27 9.48 0.78
C GLU A 235 5.72 10.47 -0.28
N THR A 236 4.98 10.49 -1.38
CA THR A 236 5.05 11.52 -2.41
C THR A 236 3.68 12.12 -2.56
N VAL A 237 3.57 13.44 -2.40
CA VAL A 237 2.33 14.19 -2.57
C VAL A 237 2.50 15.15 -3.74
N ARG A 238 1.55 15.16 -4.67
CA ARG A 238 1.44 16.08 -5.81
C ARG A 238 0.04 16.71 -5.82
N HIS A 239 -0.21 17.62 -6.76
CA HIS A 239 -1.47 18.33 -6.83
C HIS A 239 -2.68 17.40 -6.99
N ALA A 240 -2.62 16.48 -7.96
CA ALA A 240 -3.73 15.60 -8.31
C ALA A 240 -3.61 14.18 -7.73
N GLY A 241 -2.65 13.90 -6.87
CA GLY A 241 -2.48 12.54 -6.35
C GLY A 241 -1.28 12.35 -5.46
N GLY A 242 -1.05 11.11 -5.08
CA GLY A 242 0.10 10.75 -4.27
C GLY A 242 0.33 9.26 -4.18
N ALA A 243 1.46 8.92 -3.58
CA ALA A 243 1.82 7.55 -3.27
C ALA A 243 2.39 7.48 -1.86
N SER A 244 2.13 6.38 -1.18
CA SER A 244 2.74 6.07 0.11
C SER A 244 3.25 4.65 0.15
N LYS A 245 4.29 4.43 0.92
CA LYS A 245 4.89 3.12 1.16
C LYS A 245 5.26 3.01 2.63
N LEU A 246 4.78 1.95 3.27
CA LEU A 246 4.98 1.66 4.67
C LEU A 246 5.39 0.19 4.82
N LEU A 247 6.48 -0.05 5.55
CA LEU A 247 6.95 -1.38 5.91
C LEU A 247 7.08 -1.43 7.44
N GLY A 248 6.33 -2.32 8.08
CA GLY A 248 6.29 -2.48 9.53
C GLY A 248 6.02 -3.93 9.91
N GLN A 249 6.06 -4.25 11.20
CA GLN A 249 5.70 -5.61 11.65
C GLN A 249 4.19 -5.76 11.76
N GLU A 250 3.49 -4.75 12.29
CA GLU A 250 2.03 -4.75 12.48
C GLU A 250 1.48 -3.36 12.14
N ILE A 251 1.27 -3.09 10.84
CA ILE A 251 0.70 -1.81 10.37
C ILE A 251 -0.77 -1.70 10.75
N ASP A 252 -1.53 -2.78 10.56
CA ASP A 252 -2.94 -2.98 10.91
C ASP A 252 -3.28 -4.48 10.72
N ASN A 253 -4.54 -4.87 10.87
CA ASN A 253 -5.01 -6.25 10.65
C ASN A 253 -6.20 -6.32 9.67
N VAL A 254 -6.27 -7.39 8.89
CA VAL A 254 -7.36 -7.71 7.96
C VAL A 254 -7.82 -9.16 8.10
N ASN A 255 -9.07 -9.42 7.73
CA ASN A 255 -9.58 -10.78 7.63
C ASN A 255 -9.06 -11.47 6.36
N VAL A 256 -8.20 -12.48 6.53
CA VAL A 256 -7.57 -13.25 5.44
C VAL A 256 -8.58 -13.97 4.56
N GLU A 257 -9.62 -14.58 5.14
CA GLU A 257 -10.66 -15.31 4.40
C GLU A 257 -11.39 -14.39 3.41
N LYS A 258 -11.72 -13.16 3.85
CA LYS A 258 -12.32 -12.15 2.98
C LYS A 258 -11.39 -11.70 1.86
N ILE A 259 -10.10 -11.57 2.15
CA ILE A 259 -9.09 -11.23 1.14
C ILE A 259 -8.98 -12.34 0.08
N LEU A 260 -8.98 -13.61 0.49
CA LEU A 260 -8.95 -14.77 -0.42
C LEU A 260 -10.19 -14.82 -1.31
N ASN A 261 -11.36 -14.49 -0.76
CA ASN A 261 -12.62 -14.34 -1.50
C ASN A 261 -12.67 -13.06 -2.36
N ARG A 262 -11.57 -12.32 -2.47
CA ARG A 262 -11.45 -11.07 -3.22
C ARG A 262 -12.49 -10.02 -2.82
N ASP A 263 -12.88 -9.99 -1.54
CA ASP A 263 -13.78 -8.97 -1.00
C ASP A 263 -13.07 -7.62 -0.94
N ARG A 264 -13.39 -6.76 -1.90
CA ARG A 264 -12.85 -5.40 -2.02
C ARG A 264 -13.16 -4.54 -0.78
N ASN A 265 -14.24 -4.83 -0.05
CA ASN A 265 -14.63 -4.06 1.11
C ASN A 265 -13.63 -4.21 2.27
N GLU A 266 -12.94 -5.35 2.36
CA GLU A 266 -11.92 -5.54 3.40
C GLU A 266 -10.72 -4.61 3.17
N ILE A 267 -10.31 -4.43 1.91
CA ILE A 267 -9.25 -3.48 1.52
C ILE A 267 -9.71 -2.04 1.74
N ARG A 268 -10.94 -1.70 1.35
CA ARG A 268 -11.49 -0.34 1.58
C ARG A 268 -11.49 0.01 3.06
N LYS A 269 -11.98 -0.89 3.93
CA LYS A 269 -11.99 -0.68 5.38
C LYS A 269 -10.58 -0.50 5.96
N LEU A 270 -9.59 -1.27 5.48
CA LEU A 270 -8.20 -1.08 5.86
C LEU A 270 -7.72 0.34 5.49
N LEU A 271 -7.93 0.74 4.23
CA LEU A 271 -7.48 2.04 3.73
C LEU A 271 -8.21 3.22 4.39
N GLU A 272 -9.49 3.08 4.73
CA GLU A 272 -10.25 4.09 5.46
C GLU A 272 -9.71 4.33 6.87
N ARG A 273 -9.21 3.28 7.54
CA ARG A 273 -8.55 3.41 8.86
C ARG A 273 -7.17 4.04 8.75
N LEU A 274 -6.50 3.84 7.62
CA LEU A 274 -5.15 4.33 7.32
C LEU A 274 -5.17 5.53 6.37
N ASP A 275 -6.29 6.22 6.22
CA ASP A 275 -6.49 7.30 5.26
C ASP A 275 -5.50 8.46 5.46
N ILE A 276 -5.18 8.76 6.71
CA ILE A 276 -4.21 9.80 7.07
C ILE A 276 -2.77 9.47 6.68
N ILE A 277 -2.45 8.18 6.49
CA ILE A 277 -1.13 7.69 6.05
C ILE A 277 -1.09 7.49 4.53
N THR A 278 -2.23 7.10 3.94
CA THR A 278 -2.33 6.64 2.54
C THR A 278 -2.92 7.66 1.59
N ASN A 279 -3.53 8.73 2.09
CA ASN A 279 -4.33 9.69 1.33
C ASN A 279 -5.51 9.04 0.57
N TYR A 280 -5.96 7.86 1.02
CA TYR A 280 -7.19 7.25 0.53
C TYR A 280 -8.40 8.12 0.85
N LYS A 281 -9.34 8.23 -0.11
CA LYS A 281 -10.65 8.83 0.12
C LYS A 281 -11.74 7.78 -0.06
N PRO A 282 -12.81 7.76 0.77
CA PRO A 282 -13.87 6.75 0.71
C PRO A 282 -14.57 6.63 -0.65
N GLU A 283 -14.62 7.69 -1.43
CA GLU A 283 -15.19 7.74 -2.78
C GLU A 283 -14.36 7.01 -3.84
N TYR A 284 -13.10 6.69 -3.56
CA TYR A 284 -12.25 5.97 -4.52
C TYR A 284 -12.70 4.51 -4.68
N ASP A 285 -13.00 4.13 -5.91
CA ASP A 285 -13.27 2.74 -6.28
C ASP A 285 -11.97 1.97 -6.55
N LEU A 286 -11.99 0.69 -6.22
CA LEU A 286 -10.83 -0.20 -6.26
C LEU A 286 -11.17 -1.49 -6.97
N ALA A 287 -10.16 -2.09 -7.61
CA ALA A 287 -10.22 -3.41 -8.21
C ALA A 287 -9.04 -4.26 -7.74
N ILE A 288 -9.32 -5.40 -7.11
CA ILE A 288 -8.31 -6.41 -6.81
C ILE A 288 -7.90 -7.06 -8.13
N GLN A 289 -6.60 -6.96 -8.44
CA GLN A 289 -6.01 -7.53 -9.65
C GLN A 289 -5.53 -8.95 -9.40
N LYS A 290 -4.87 -9.17 -8.26
CA LYS A 290 -4.24 -10.46 -7.95
C LYS A 290 -4.14 -10.65 -6.44
N VAL A 291 -4.36 -11.88 -6.00
CA VAL A 291 -4.01 -12.36 -4.66
C VAL A 291 -3.10 -13.56 -4.86
N ILE A 292 -1.93 -13.56 -4.22
CA ILE A 292 -0.97 -14.68 -4.26
C ILE A 292 -0.49 -14.99 -2.85
N GLY A 293 0.00 -16.20 -2.61
CA GLY A 293 0.56 -16.63 -1.34
C GLY A 293 -0.22 -17.76 -0.69
N ASN A 294 0.17 -18.15 0.51
CA ASN A 294 -0.36 -19.32 1.21
C ASN A 294 -0.34 -19.15 2.74
N LYS A 295 -0.93 -20.11 3.45
CA LYS A 295 -1.04 -20.08 4.91
C LYS A 295 0.31 -20.13 5.65
N LYS A 296 1.42 -20.52 5.00
CA LYS A 296 2.75 -20.57 5.62
C LYS A 296 3.50 -19.24 5.47
N SER A 297 3.48 -18.66 4.27
CA SER A 297 4.25 -17.45 3.92
C SER A 297 3.44 -16.15 3.99
N GLY A 298 2.11 -16.26 4.16
CA GLY A 298 1.19 -15.14 4.10
C GLY A 298 0.75 -14.83 2.66
N TYR A 299 0.10 -13.67 2.48
CA TYR A 299 -0.56 -13.29 1.24
C TYR A 299 -0.09 -11.92 0.75
N GLN A 300 -0.04 -11.76 -0.56
CA GLN A 300 0.18 -10.48 -1.23
C GLN A 300 -1.02 -10.15 -2.12
N VAL A 301 -1.61 -8.98 -1.87
CA VAL A 301 -2.73 -8.45 -2.64
C VAL A 301 -2.24 -7.31 -3.51
N THR A 302 -2.52 -7.38 -4.80
CA THR A 302 -2.32 -6.26 -5.74
C THR A 302 -3.67 -5.71 -6.15
N PHE A 303 -3.84 -4.40 -6.03
CA PHE A 303 -5.08 -3.72 -6.38
C PHE A 303 -4.79 -2.39 -7.10
N ARG A 304 -5.77 -1.89 -7.82
CA ARG A 304 -5.69 -0.64 -8.57
C ARG A 304 -6.91 0.22 -8.27
N GLN A 305 -6.74 1.53 -8.35
CA GLN A 305 -7.86 2.45 -8.39
C GLN A 305 -8.58 2.36 -9.74
N LYS A 306 -9.90 2.52 -9.70
CA LYS A 306 -10.77 2.72 -10.86
C LYS A 306 -11.25 4.16 -10.91
N ILE A 307 -11.26 4.73 -12.11
CA ILE A 307 -11.85 6.05 -12.40
C ILE A 307 -12.70 5.85 -13.66
N ASN A 308 -13.98 6.21 -13.64
CA ASN A 308 -14.92 5.97 -14.74
C ASN A 308 -14.86 4.53 -15.27
N ASP A 309 -14.88 3.55 -14.35
CA ASP A 309 -14.73 2.10 -14.60
C ASP A 309 -13.41 1.61 -15.21
N LEU A 310 -12.49 2.50 -15.58
CA LEU A 310 -11.18 2.16 -16.11
C LEU A 310 -10.14 2.06 -15.01
N THR A 311 -9.29 1.02 -15.08
CA THR A 311 -8.15 0.88 -14.15
C THR A 311 -6.94 1.68 -14.63
N ILE A 312 -6.07 2.08 -13.70
CA ILE A 312 -4.80 2.74 -14.04
C ILE A 312 -3.69 1.69 -14.14
N ARG A 313 -3.06 1.57 -15.32
CA ARG A 313 -2.14 0.47 -15.67
C ARG A 313 -0.92 0.33 -14.74
N ILE A 314 -0.31 1.45 -14.34
CA ILE A 314 1.03 1.46 -13.72
C ILE A 314 0.98 1.55 -12.19
N THR A 315 -0.13 2.03 -11.61
CA THR A 315 -0.27 2.22 -10.15
C THR A 315 -0.79 0.95 -9.48
N GLY A 316 -0.01 -0.12 -9.53
CA GLY A 316 -0.30 -1.33 -8.76
C GLY A 316 -0.04 -1.09 -7.27
N SER A 317 -1.09 -0.76 -6.52
CA SER A 317 -1.02 -0.73 -5.06
C SER A 317 -0.91 -2.16 -4.53
N LYS A 318 -0.20 -2.33 -3.42
CA LYS A 318 0.19 -3.65 -2.90
C LYS A 318 0.08 -3.69 -1.38
N ILE A 319 -0.52 -4.76 -0.88
CA ILE A 319 -0.55 -5.13 0.54
C ILE A 319 0.15 -6.48 0.71
N LYS A 320 0.99 -6.63 1.73
CA LYS A 320 1.43 -7.96 2.20
C LYS A 320 0.91 -8.20 3.61
N ILE A 321 0.41 -9.41 3.81
CA ILE A 321 -0.32 -9.86 4.98
C ILE A 321 0.37 -11.13 5.46
N ASP A 322 0.65 -11.26 6.75
CA ASP A 322 1.11 -12.52 7.32
C ASP A 322 -0.05 -13.56 7.42
N PRO A 323 0.22 -14.82 7.79
CA PRO A 323 -0.83 -15.82 7.97
C PRO A 323 -1.92 -15.47 8.99
N ASN A 324 -1.63 -14.57 9.94
CA ASN A 324 -2.53 -14.16 11.00
C ASN A 324 -3.38 -12.93 10.62
N GLY A 325 -3.23 -12.42 9.40
CA GLY A 325 -3.95 -11.24 8.93
C GLY A 325 -3.25 -9.91 9.23
N ASN A 326 -2.05 -9.91 9.80
CA ASN A 326 -1.33 -8.66 10.07
C ASN A 326 -0.71 -8.11 8.80
N VAL A 327 -0.96 -6.84 8.54
CA VAL A 327 -0.37 -6.12 7.41
C VAL A 327 1.05 -5.71 7.78
N ASN A 328 2.04 -6.22 7.06
CA ASN A 328 3.45 -5.88 7.27
C ASN A 328 4.02 -4.97 6.16
N TYR A 329 3.31 -4.88 5.03
CA TYR A 329 3.68 -3.99 3.93
C TYR A 329 2.43 -3.38 3.32
N LEU A 330 2.46 -2.07 3.10
CA LEU A 330 1.43 -1.33 2.40
C LEU A 330 2.08 -0.35 1.44
N SER A 331 1.73 -0.42 0.17
CA SER A 331 2.10 0.56 -0.84
C SER A 331 0.85 0.96 -1.60
N THR A 332 0.58 2.26 -1.62
CA THR A 332 -0.61 2.80 -2.26
C THR A 332 -0.22 3.90 -3.24
N SER A 333 -1.02 4.05 -4.29
CA SER A 333 -0.98 5.20 -5.18
C SER A 333 -2.41 5.52 -5.59
N PHE A 334 -2.82 6.75 -5.28
CA PHE A 334 -4.16 7.26 -5.55
C PHE A 334 -4.07 8.58 -6.29
N ILE A 335 -5.03 8.76 -7.20
CA ILE A 335 -5.23 9.97 -8.00
C ILE A 335 -6.59 10.53 -7.64
N ASP A 336 -6.65 11.83 -7.42
CA ASP A 336 -7.87 12.59 -7.16
C ASP A 336 -8.50 12.96 -8.52
N PRO A 337 -9.59 12.28 -8.95
CA PRO A 337 -10.14 12.48 -10.28
C PRO A 337 -10.71 13.90 -10.49
N GLU A 338 -11.04 14.61 -9.40
CA GLU A 338 -11.51 16.00 -9.46
C GLU A 338 -10.39 17.01 -9.79
N LYS A 339 -9.12 16.61 -9.63
CA LYS A 339 -7.95 17.47 -9.85
C LYS A 339 -7.09 17.03 -11.01
N ALA A 340 -7.14 15.75 -11.36
CA ALA A 340 -6.35 15.20 -12.46
C ALA A 340 -6.89 15.69 -13.81
N ASP A 341 -5.98 16.00 -14.73
CA ASP A 341 -6.33 16.19 -16.14
C ASP A 341 -6.58 14.82 -16.79
N ILE A 342 -7.84 14.52 -17.11
CA ILE A 342 -8.25 13.24 -17.70
C ILE A 342 -8.64 13.48 -19.16
N LYS A 343 -7.85 12.94 -20.09
CA LYS A 343 -8.15 13.04 -21.52
C LYS A 343 -9.25 12.05 -21.93
N PRO A 344 -10.14 12.41 -22.86
CA PRO A 344 -11.13 11.49 -23.39
C PRO A 344 -10.51 10.52 -24.41
N SER A 345 -11.11 9.34 -24.55
CA SER A 345 -10.84 8.46 -25.69
C SER A 345 -11.71 8.91 -26.86
N VAL A 346 -11.10 9.33 -27.96
CA VAL A 346 -11.83 9.76 -29.17
C VAL A 346 -12.05 8.61 -30.17
N TYR A 347 -11.45 7.44 -29.91
CA TYR A 347 -11.59 6.25 -30.73
C TYR A 347 -12.49 5.20 -30.07
N THR A 348 -13.30 4.55 -30.90
CA THR A 348 -14.09 3.34 -30.59
C THR A 348 -13.23 2.09 -30.62
N LYS A 349 -13.75 0.97 -30.09
CA LYS A 349 -13.05 -0.33 -30.07
C LYS A 349 -12.71 -0.80 -31.50
N GLU A 350 -13.62 -0.59 -32.44
CA GLU A 350 -13.48 -0.96 -33.86
C GLU A 350 -12.38 -0.14 -34.52
N GLN A 351 -12.38 1.19 -34.33
CA GLN A 351 -11.34 2.08 -34.85
C GLN A 351 -9.96 1.75 -34.27
N VAL A 352 -9.90 1.44 -32.96
CA VAL A 352 -8.66 1.02 -32.29
C VAL A 352 -8.12 -0.28 -32.88
N LEU A 353 -8.99 -1.25 -33.17
CA LEU A 353 -8.58 -2.51 -33.79
C LEU A 353 -7.97 -2.28 -35.17
N GLU A 354 -8.56 -1.41 -35.99
CA GLU A 354 -8.03 -1.07 -37.31
C GLU A 354 -6.67 -0.35 -37.21
N LEU A 355 -6.53 0.62 -36.29
CA LEU A 355 -5.25 1.26 -36.02
C LEU A 355 -4.20 0.25 -35.54
N ALA A 356 -4.58 -0.69 -34.68
CA ALA A 356 -3.68 -1.70 -34.17
C ALA A 356 -3.18 -2.66 -35.27
N LYS A 357 -4.09 -3.15 -36.12
CA LYS A 357 -3.74 -4.01 -37.27
C LYS A 357 -2.83 -3.27 -38.25
N LYS A 358 -3.14 -2.02 -38.57
CA LYS A 358 -2.31 -1.18 -39.46
C LYS A 358 -0.91 -1.01 -38.88
N ALA A 359 -0.80 -0.64 -37.61
CA ALA A 359 0.49 -0.47 -36.94
C ALA A 359 1.30 -1.77 -36.88
N ALA A 360 0.64 -2.91 -36.64
CA ALA A 360 1.31 -4.21 -36.66
C ALA A 360 1.86 -4.53 -38.05
N LYS A 361 1.07 -4.37 -39.12
CA LYS A 361 1.49 -4.56 -40.53
C LYS A 361 2.70 -3.72 -40.91
N GLU A 362 2.68 -2.44 -40.52
CA GLU A 362 3.78 -1.51 -40.74
C GLU A 362 5.04 -1.93 -39.98
N HIS A 363 4.90 -2.37 -38.72
CA HIS A 363 6.00 -2.81 -37.87
C HIS A 363 6.72 -4.05 -38.43
N ILE A 364 5.99 -5.01 -38.99
CA ILE A 364 6.55 -6.25 -39.56
C ILE A 364 6.93 -6.13 -41.03
N ALA A 365 6.64 -5.00 -41.68
CA ALA A 365 6.82 -4.78 -43.11
C ALA A 365 6.12 -5.83 -44.02
N LYS A 366 4.96 -6.36 -43.59
CA LYS A 366 4.13 -7.32 -44.34
C LYS A 366 2.69 -6.81 -44.44
N PRO A 367 2.34 -6.03 -45.49
CA PRO A 367 1.04 -5.37 -45.59
C PRO A 367 -0.15 -6.33 -45.81
N ASN A 368 0.11 -7.51 -46.39
CA ASN A 368 -0.93 -8.49 -46.72
C ASN A 368 -1.29 -9.40 -45.53
N LEU A 369 -0.51 -9.36 -44.46
CA LEU A 369 -0.69 -10.29 -43.35
C LEU A 369 -2.02 -10.03 -42.62
N SER A 370 -2.76 -11.11 -42.34
CA SER A 370 -4.03 -11.04 -41.61
C SER A 370 -3.84 -11.27 -40.11
N PHE A 371 -4.63 -10.56 -39.32
CA PHE A 371 -4.59 -10.59 -37.86
C PHE A 371 -5.97 -10.82 -37.26
N ILE A 372 -6.03 -11.64 -36.21
CA ILE A 372 -7.22 -11.83 -35.37
C ILE A 372 -6.95 -11.43 -33.92
N THR A 373 -8.01 -11.26 -33.14
CA THR A 373 -8.02 -11.12 -31.68
C THR A 373 -8.74 -12.33 -31.09
N LEU A 374 -8.37 -12.76 -29.89
CA LEU A 374 -9.01 -13.89 -29.21
C LEU A 374 -9.87 -13.41 -28.03
N GLU A 375 -10.92 -14.15 -27.70
CA GLU A 375 -11.80 -13.81 -26.58
C GLU A 375 -11.08 -13.84 -25.23
N GLN A 376 -10.12 -14.77 -25.04
CA GLN A 376 -9.29 -14.83 -23.83
C GLN A 376 -8.36 -13.61 -23.66
N THR A 377 -8.11 -12.84 -24.73
CA THR A 377 -7.30 -11.63 -24.72
C THR A 377 -8.11 -10.43 -25.23
N PRO A 378 -9.17 -10.04 -24.50
CA PRO A 378 -10.06 -8.99 -24.96
C PRO A 378 -9.32 -7.66 -25.03
N ILE A 379 -9.72 -6.83 -26.01
CA ILE A 379 -9.22 -5.46 -26.13
C ILE A 379 -9.52 -4.72 -24.83
N ASN A 380 -8.46 -4.23 -24.18
CA ASN A 380 -8.56 -3.66 -22.84
C ASN A 380 -8.31 -2.16 -22.87
N LEU A 381 -9.20 -1.37 -22.28
CA LEU A 381 -9.05 0.06 -22.10
C LEU A 381 -8.65 0.37 -20.66
N GLN A 382 -7.55 1.10 -20.49
CA GLN A 382 -7.02 1.50 -19.19
C GLN A 382 -6.49 2.93 -19.24
N TYR A 383 -6.29 3.56 -18.10
CA TYR A 383 -5.55 4.82 -18.04
C TYR A 383 -4.05 4.57 -17.89
N LYS A 384 -3.27 5.46 -18.52
CA LYS A 384 -1.83 5.60 -18.33
C LYS A 384 -1.53 7.00 -17.80
N ILE A 385 -0.66 7.07 -16.80
CA ILE A 385 -0.09 8.33 -16.31
C ILE A 385 1.04 8.74 -17.24
N ILE A 386 1.05 10.00 -17.68
CA ILE A 386 2.05 10.51 -18.63
C ILE A 386 3.01 11.56 -18.06
N ASP A 387 2.72 12.12 -16.89
CA ASP A 387 3.54 13.14 -16.25
C ASP A 387 3.54 13.03 -14.72
N ASN A 388 4.24 13.96 -14.06
CA ASN A 388 4.35 14.02 -12.60
C ASN A 388 3.13 14.69 -11.93
N GLU A 389 2.22 15.30 -12.70
CA GLU A 389 0.98 15.89 -12.22
C GLU A 389 -0.20 14.91 -12.34
N TYR A 390 0.09 13.64 -12.65
CA TYR A 390 -0.89 12.57 -12.76
C TYR A 390 -1.92 12.76 -13.89
N THR A 391 -1.55 13.41 -14.99
CA THR A 391 -2.39 13.47 -16.20
C THR A 391 -2.67 12.06 -16.70
N LEU A 392 -3.95 11.75 -16.91
CA LEU A 392 -4.45 10.44 -17.31
C LEU A 392 -4.85 10.45 -18.78
N ILE A 393 -4.25 9.54 -19.55
CA ILE A 393 -4.62 9.31 -20.95
C ILE A 393 -5.18 7.88 -21.11
N PRO A 394 -6.33 7.72 -21.79
CA PRO A 394 -6.87 6.41 -22.11
C PRO A 394 -5.93 5.68 -23.07
N TYR A 395 -5.74 4.41 -22.82
CA TYR A 395 -4.73 3.60 -23.47
C TYR A 395 -5.30 2.22 -23.72
N TRP A 396 -5.42 1.88 -25.00
CA TRP A 396 -5.95 0.61 -25.44
C TRP A 396 -4.82 -0.40 -25.61
N GLU A 397 -5.03 -1.61 -25.12
CA GLU A 397 -4.15 -2.76 -25.32
C GLU A 397 -4.89 -3.81 -26.16
N VAL A 398 -4.31 -4.13 -27.31
CA VAL A 398 -4.81 -5.11 -28.27
C VAL A 398 -3.74 -6.18 -28.44
N ILE A 399 -4.12 -7.45 -28.31
CA ILE A 399 -3.25 -8.57 -28.67
C ILE A 399 -3.71 -9.10 -30.03
N LEU A 400 -2.80 -9.08 -31.01
CA LEU A 400 -3.02 -9.54 -32.37
C LEU A 400 -2.26 -10.84 -32.64
N TYR A 401 -2.91 -11.75 -33.35
CA TYR A 401 -2.40 -13.07 -33.71
C TYR A 401 -2.32 -13.20 -35.24
N GLU A 402 -1.15 -13.56 -35.77
CA GLU A 402 -0.97 -13.81 -37.21
C GLU A 402 -1.75 -15.05 -37.65
N VAL A 403 -2.46 -14.97 -38.78
CA VAL A 403 -3.25 -16.10 -39.33
C VAL A 403 -2.41 -17.02 -40.23
N GLU A 404 -1.42 -16.48 -40.94
CA GLU A 404 -0.71 -17.23 -42.01
C GLU A 404 0.48 -18.07 -41.51
N SER A 405 1.07 -17.72 -40.37
CA SER A 405 2.35 -18.31 -39.89
C SER A 405 2.24 -19.03 -38.55
N ASN A 406 1.11 -18.90 -37.84
CA ASN A 406 0.87 -19.38 -36.47
C ASN A 406 1.98 -19.07 -35.44
N SER A 407 2.89 -18.13 -35.71
CA SER A 407 4.08 -17.89 -34.89
C SER A 407 4.27 -16.44 -34.46
N GLY A 408 3.54 -15.49 -35.06
CA GLY A 408 3.60 -14.08 -34.70
C GLY A 408 2.48 -13.64 -33.77
N HIS A 409 2.85 -13.11 -32.60
CA HIS A 409 1.93 -12.46 -31.66
C HIS A 409 2.42 -11.06 -31.35
N TYR A 410 1.53 -10.07 -31.43
CA TYR A 410 1.88 -8.68 -31.22
C TYR A 410 0.97 -8.04 -30.20
N ARG A 411 1.58 -7.39 -29.22
CA ARG A 411 0.90 -6.50 -28.30
C ARG A 411 0.99 -5.10 -28.88
N VAL A 412 -0.16 -4.59 -29.29
CA VAL A 412 -0.29 -3.24 -29.83
C VAL A 412 -0.97 -2.37 -28.81
N PHE A 413 -0.34 -1.24 -28.55
CA PHE A 413 -0.88 -0.19 -27.72
C PHE A 413 -1.35 0.97 -28.57
N VAL A 414 -2.57 1.44 -28.34
CA VAL A 414 -3.12 2.61 -29.03
C VAL A 414 -3.49 3.67 -27.99
N GLU A 415 -2.90 4.85 -28.08
CA GLU A 415 -3.25 5.97 -27.23
C GLU A 415 -4.63 6.51 -27.64
N GLY A 416 -5.62 6.43 -26.75
CA GLY A 416 -7.02 6.72 -27.05
C GLY A 416 -7.33 8.19 -27.37
N HIS A 417 -6.43 9.12 -27.05
CA HIS A 417 -6.61 10.54 -27.36
C HIS A 417 -5.98 10.95 -28.70
N SER A 418 -4.73 10.55 -28.95
CA SER A 418 -4.00 10.95 -30.17
C SER A 418 -3.98 9.90 -31.28
N GLY A 419 -4.26 8.63 -30.97
CA GLY A 419 -4.15 7.51 -31.90
C GLY A 419 -2.72 6.99 -32.10
N LYS A 420 -1.74 7.54 -31.36
CA LYS A 420 -0.34 7.07 -31.42
C LYS A 420 -0.27 5.59 -31.05
N THR A 421 0.45 4.83 -31.87
CA THR A 421 0.59 3.38 -31.68
C THR A 421 1.99 3.00 -31.23
N LYS A 422 2.08 1.91 -30.45
CA LYS A 422 3.34 1.23 -30.15
C LYS A 422 3.12 -0.27 -30.26
N VAL A 423 3.93 -0.91 -31.09
CA VAL A 423 3.91 -2.36 -31.28
C VAL A 423 5.09 -2.98 -30.54
N THR A 424 4.83 -4.09 -29.86
CA THR A 424 5.85 -4.93 -29.25
C THR A 424 5.50 -6.39 -29.52
N PRO A 425 6.49 -7.28 -29.74
CA PRO A 425 6.23 -8.71 -29.70
C PRO A 425 5.53 -9.06 -28.39
N ALA A 426 4.43 -9.81 -28.47
CA ALA A 426 3.82 -10.38 -27.28
C ALA A 426 4.62 -11.64 -26.90
N ALA A 427 4.89 -11.81 -25.61
CA ALA A 427 5.24 -13.14 -25.11
C ALA A 427 4.04 -14.07 -25.36
N ASP A 428 4.28 -15.36 -25.63
CA ASP A 428 3.24 -16.39 -25.72
C ASP A 428 2.39 -16.39 -24.45
N TYR A 429 1.28 -15.63 -24.48
CA TYR A 429 0.15 -15.85 -23.57
C TYR A 429 -0.82 -16.87 -24.17
N VAL A 430 -0.56 -17.29 -25.41
CA VAL A 430 -1.15 -18.46 -26.03
C VAL A 430 -0.02 -19.45 -26.12
N THR A 431 0.16 -20.22 -25.05
CA THR A 431 0.53 -21.61 -25.26
C THR A 431 -0.40 -22.11 -26.36
N THR A 432 0.13 -22.83 -27.35
CA THR A 432 -0.67 -23.66 -28.25
C THR A 432 -1.56 -24.55 -27.40
N GLN A 433 -2.72 -24.03 -27.01
CA GLN A 433 -3.71 -24.73 -26.22
C GLN A 433 -4.30 -25.74 -27.18
N ILE A 434 -4.06 -27.01 -26.88
CA ILE A 434 -4.95 -28.06 -27.31
C ILE A 434 -6.33 -27.66 -26.77
N GLN A 435 -7.16 -27.02 -27.60
CA GLN A 435 -8.58 -26.88 -27.37
C GLN A 435 -9.21 -28.21 -27.78
N THR A 436 -9.49 -29.07 -26.81
CA THR A 436 -10.42 -30.19 -27.01
C THR A 436 -11.66 -29.91 -26.20
N ASP A 437 -12.79 -29.77 -26.91
CA ASP A 437 -14.10 -29.93 -26.29
C ASP A 437 -14.19 -31.37 -25.77
N VAL A 438 -14.20 -31.53 -24.45
CA VAL A 438 -14.51 -32.82 -23.83
C VAL A 438 -16.02 -32.95 -23.89
N CYS A 439 -16.52 -33.79 -24.80
CA CYS A 439 -17.90 -34.25 -24.75
C CYS A 439 -18.19 -34.82 -23.35
N GLU A 440 -19.31 -34.43 -22.77
CA GLU A 440 -19.82 -34.87 -21.47
C GLU A 440 -19.54 -36.37 -21.23
N HIS A 441 -18.84 -36.68 -20.15
CA HIS A 441 -18.86 -38.02 -19.58
C HIS A 441 -19.74 -37.98 -18.32
N GLU A 442 -20.69 -38.92 -18.23
CA GLU A 442 -21.86 -38.96 -17.34
C GLU A 442 -21.61 -39.02 -15.81
N SER A 443 -20.41 -38.69 -15.31
CA SER A 443 -20.05 -38.99 -13.91
C SER A 443 -19.97 -37.81 -12.94
N GLY A 444 -20.11 -36.54 -13.36
CA GLY A 444 -20.38 -35.41 -12.45
C GLY A 444 -19.44 -35.21 -11.25
N ILE A 445 -18.19 -35.71 -11.31
CA ILE A 445 -17.21 -35.62 -10.22
C ILE A 445 -16.11 -34.61 -10.61
N SER A 446 -15.92 -33.59 -9.77
CA SER A 446 -14.79 -32.65 -9.85
C SER A 446 -13.47 -33.35 -9.54
N LEU A 447 -12.37 -32.90 -10.15
CA LEU A 447 -11.02 -33.43 -9.85
C LEU A 447 -10.74 -33.45 -8.32
N PRO A 448 -10.26 -34.57 -7.76
CA PRO A 448 -9.84 -34.60 -6.36
C PRO A 448 -8.57 -33.75 -6.17
N LEU A 449 -8.51 -33.07 -5.02
CA LEU A 449 -7.37 -32.27 -4.56
C LEU A 449 -6.11 -33.14 -4.42
N CYS A 450 -5.28 -33.27 -5.48
CA CYS A 450 -3.94 -33.84 -5.30
C CYS A 450 -3.09 -32.89 -4.43
N GLU A 451 -2.46 -33.42 -3.39
CA GLU A 451 -1.57 -32.69 -2.48
C GLU A 451 -0.31 -32.17 -3.19
N ASP A 452 0.29 -31.10 -2.65
CA ASP A 452 1.43 -30.36 -3.20
C ASP A 452 2.59 -31.27 -3.66
N ILE A 453 2.92 -31.26 -4.95
CA ILE A 453 4.07 -31.99 -5.50
C ILE A 453 5.26 -31.05 -5.67
N ASN A 454 6.45 -31.44 -5.17
CA ASN A 454 7.68 -30.70 -5.37
C ASN A 454 8.38 -31.15 -6.67
N ILE A 455 8.47 -30.26 -7.65
CA ILE A 455 9.12 -30.54 -8.93
C ILE A 455 10.57 -30.03 -8.88
N GLN A 456 11.54 -30.94 -9.03
CA GLN A 456 12.97 -30.61 -9.19
C GLN A 456 13.36 -30.70 -10.67
N ILE A 457 13.83 -29.59 -11.24
CA ILE A 457 14.33 -29.55 -12.62
C ILE A 457 15.86 -29.70 -12.59
N PRO A 458 16.43 -30.71 -13.27
CA PRO A 458 17.87 -30.95 -13.26
C PRO A 458 18.57 -30.00 -14.24
N PHE A 459 18.79 -28.75 -13.81
CA PHE A 459 19.75 -27.84 -14.44
C PHE A 459 20.77 -27.38 -13.39
N TRP A 460 21.94 -26.89 -13.79
CA TRP A 460 22.95 -26.43 -12.83
C TRP A 460 23.09 -24.90 -12.87
N PRO A 461 22.86 -24.18 -11.75
CA PRO A 461 22.43 -24.71 -10.45
C PRO A 461 20.95 -25.14 -10.46
N PRO A 462 20.56 -26.15 -9.66
CA PRO A 462 19.20 -26.68 -9.64
C PRO A 462 18.21 -25.63 -9.15
N ILE A 463 17.14 -25.45 -9.92
CA ILE A 463 16.01 -24.59 -9.58
C ILE A 463 14.91 -25.49 -9.03
N THR A 464 14.57 -25.30 -7.75
CA THR A 464 13.40 -25.92 -7.13
C THR A 464 12.20 -25.01 -7.39
N ILE A 465 11.24 -25.48 -8.18
CA ILE A 465 9.96 -24.77 -8.35
C ILE A 465 8.96 -25.49 -7.47
N ILE A 466 8.46 -24.79 -6.44
CA ILE A 466 7.32 -25.24 -5.65
C ILE A 466 6.09 -24.75 -6.40
N SER A 467 5.36 -25.65 -7.05
CA SER A 467 4.11 -25.30 -7.74
C SER A 467 3.04 -26.34 -7.47
N GLN A 468 1.81 -25.89 -7.25
CA GLN A 468 0.66 -26.79 -7.06
C GLN A 468 0.15 -27.27 -8.43
N VAL A 469 -0.42 -28.47 -8.54
CA VAL A 469 -0.98 -28.97 -9.82
C VAL A 469 -2.05 -28.02 -10.39
N THR A 470 -2.78 -27.30 -9.52
CA THR A 470 -3.75 -26.26 -9.91
C THR A 470 -3.14 -24.97 -10.45
N GLU A 471 -1.84 -24.75 -10.21
CA GLU A 471 -1.05 -23.70 -10.87
C GLU A 471 -0.48 -24.17 -12.21
N ILE A 472 -0.57 -25.47 -12.52
CA ILE A 472 -0.12 -26.06 -13.78
C ILE A 472 -1.32 -26.34 -14.68
N ILE A 473 -2.47 -26.77 -14.15
CA ILE A 473 -3.72 -27.03 -14.88
C ILE A 473 -4.89 -26.45 -14.11
N ARG A 474 -5.65 -25.54 -14.73
CA ARG A 474 -6.84 -24.91 -14.15
C ARG A 474 -8.11 -25.38 -14.86
N GLU A 475 -9.14 -25.73 -14.09
CA GLU A 475 -10.48 -25.96 -14.63
C GLU A 475 -11.22 -24.62 -14.86
N SER A 476 -11.83 -24.48 -16.02
CA SER A 476 -12.61 -23.32 -16.43
C SER A 476 -14.02 -23.39 -15.82
N ALA A 477 -14.72 -22.26 -15.80
CA ALA A 477 -16.10 -22.21 -15.29
C ALA A 477 -17.11 -23.01 -16.14
N ILE A 478 -16.66 -23.58 -17.27
CA ILE A 478 -17.45 -24.42 -18.18
C ILE A 478 -16.89 -25.86 -18.26
N GLY A 479 -16.05 -26.28 -17.31
CA GLY A 479 -15.55 -27.66 -17.21
C GLY A 479 -14.36 -27.99 -18.14
N GLN A 480 -13.64 -27.00 -18.67
CA GLN A 480 -12.47 -27.21 -19.53
C GLN A 480 -11.17 -27.13 -18.73
N PHE A 481 -10.19 -27.99 -19.00
CA PHE A 481 -8.87 -27.95 -18.36
C PHE A 481 -7.86 -27.08 -19.14
N ILE A 482 -7.14 -26.19 -18.45
CA ILE A 482 -6.25 -25.17 -19.02
C ILE A 482 -4.84 -25.33 -18.44
N CYS A 483 -3.85 -25.73 -19.25
CA CYS A 483 -2.44 -25.82 -18.81
C CYS A 483 -1.77 -24.42 -18.77
N GLU A 484 -1.27 -23.99 -17.60
CA GLU A 484 -0.61 -22.70 -17.34
C GLU A 484 0.94 -22.75 -17.47
N PHE A 485 1.57 -23.93 -17.55
CA PHE A 485 3.03 -24.08 -17.68
C PHE A 485 3.46 -24.75 -19.00
N SER A 486 4.00 -23.95 -19.93
CA SER A 486 4.29 -24.39 -21.32
C SER A 486 5.37 -25.48 -21.45
N GLY A 487 6.34 -25.53 -20.53
CA GLY A 487 7.48 -26.44 -20.63
C GLY A 487 7.19 -27.90 -20.28
N LEU A 488 6.09 -28.17 -19.57
CA LEU A 488 5.65 -29.52 -19.17
C LEU A 488 4.62 -30.11 -20.15
N CYS A 489 3.86 -29.26 -20.83
CA CYS A 489 2.78 -29.63 -21.75
C CYS A 489 3.21 -29.71 -23.23
N GLN A 490 4.52 -29.67 -23.50
CA GLN A 490 5.10 -29.78 -24.84
C GLN A 490 5.72 -31.18 -25.04
N ASP A 491 4.87 -32.20 -25.16
CA ASP A 491 5.28 -33.40 -25.89
C ASP A 491 4.86 -33.22 -27.37
N PRO A 492 5.81 -33.02 -28.30
CA PRO A 492 5.50 -32.87 -29.71
C PRO A 492 4.96 -34.16 -30.38
N GLN A 493 4.94 -35.31 -29.68
CA GLN A 493 4.36 -36.56 -30.19
C GLN A 493 2.96 -36.89 -29.67
N ALA A 494 2.48 -36.21 -28.62
CA ALA A 494 1.17 -36.47 -28.06
C ALA A 494 0.06 -35.99 -29.03
N LYS A 495 -0.81 -36.92 -29.44
CA LYS A 495 -1.94 -36.65 -30.34
C LYS A 495 -3.25 -36.45 -29.57
N HIS A 496 -3.32 -36.91 -28.31
CA HIS A 496 -4.50 -36.77 -27.45
C HIS A 496 -4.21 -36.23 -26.03
N PRO A 497 -5.17 -35.54 -25.38
CA PRO A 497 -5.02 -34.99 -24.03
C PRO A 497 -4.73 -36.04 -22.95
N TRP A 498 -5.29 -37.25 -23.09
CA TRP A 498 -5.03 -38.37 -22.18
C TRP A 498 -3.59 -38.86 -22.24
N GLU A 499 -2.90 -38.71 -23.37
CA GLU A 499 -1.47 -39.04 -23.47
C GLU A 499 -0.61 -38.03 -22.71
N VAL A 500 -1.00 -36.75 -22.65
CA VAL A 500 -0.29 -35.73 -21.85
C VAL A 500 -0.50 -35.95 -20.35
N ILE A 501 -1.72 -36.32 -19.93
CA ILE A 501 -2.02 -36.64 -18.53
C ILE A 501 -1.31 -37.93 -18.11
N ASN A 502 -1.38 -39.00 -18.91
CA ASN A 502 -0.65 -40.25 -18.64
C ASN A 502 0.86 -40.04 -18.65
N ASN A 503 1.41 -39.26 -19.58
CA ASN A 503 2.84 -38.95 -19.59
C ASN A 503 3.25 -38.06 -18.40
N MET A 504 2.37 -37.19 -17.90
CA MET A 504 2.61 -36.45 -16.65
C MET A 504 2.54 -37.37 -15.44
N GLU A 505 1.61 -38.32 -15.39
CA GLU A 505 1.53 -39.34 -14.33
C GLU A 505 2.75 -40.27 -14.36
N ASP A 506 3.17 -40.73 -15.53
CA ASP A 506 4.37 -41.55 -15.73
C ASP A 506 5.63 -40.77 -15.35
N TRP A 507 5.73 -39.49 -15.75
CA TRP A 507 6.85 -38.62 -15.36
C TRP A 507 6.89 -38.35 -13.85
N LEU A 508 5.73 -38.15 -13.22
CA LEU A 508 5.61 -37.98 -11.77
C LEU A 508 5.91 -39.28 -11.02
N SER A 509 5.48 -40.43 -11.55
CA SER A 509 5.75 -41.78 -11.04
C SER A 509 7.24 -42.13 -11.09
N GLU A 510 7.94 -41.75 -12.17
CA GLU A 510 9.38 -42.01 -12.34
C GLU A 510 10.29 -41.07 -11.52
N ASN A 511 9.84 -39.84 -11.23
CA ASN A 511 10.66 -38.81 -10.60
C ASN A 511 10.27 -38.45 -9.16
N THR A 512 9.16 -39.01 -8.65
CA THR A 512 8.78 -38.93 -7.25
C THR A 512 8.56 -40.36 -6.77
N ASP A 513 9.17 -40.77 -5.65
CA ASP A 513 9.13 -42.14 -5.10
C ASP A 513 7.68 -42.67 -4.88
N GLY A 514 6.97 -43.05 -5.95
CA GLY A 514 5.68 -43.73 -5.93
C GLY A 514 4.46 -42.91 -5.47
N ILE A 515 4.43 -41.58 -5.61
CA ILE A 515 3.19 -40.82 -5.34
C ILE A 515 2.29 -40.87 -6.58
N CYS A 516 1.45 -41.91 -6.67
CA CYS A 516 0.34 -41.95 -7.63
C CYS A 516 -0.85 -41.13 -7.09
N CYS A 517 -1.47 -40.28 -7.93
CA CYS A 517 -2.87 -39.87 -7.73
C CYS A 517 -3.73 -41.12 -8.00
N SER A 518 -3.84 -42.00 -7.02
CA SER A 518 -4.66 -43.21 -7.12
C SER A 518 -6.14 -42.81 -7.23
N GLU A 519 -6.62 -42.63 -8.46
CA GLU A 519 -8.03 -42.68 -8.94
C GLU A 519 -8.28 -41.91 -10.26
N VAL A 520 -7.25 -41.48 -10.99
CA VAL A 520 -7.41 -40.95 -12.36
C VAL A 520 -7.16 -42.06 -13.37
N GLY A 521 -8.03 -43.08 -13.38
CA GLY A 521 -7.92 -44.18 -14.31
C GLY A 521 -9.10 -45.12 -14.17
N GLY A 522 -10.07 -44.98 -15.06
CA GLY A 522 -11.12 -45.99 -15.21
C GLY A 522 -10.48 -47.33 -15.52
N SER A 523 -10.56 -48.27 -14.58
CA SER A 523 -10.22 -49.66 -14.83
C SER A 523 -11.14 -50.19 -15.94
N PRO A 524 -10.61 -50.78 -17.04
CA PRO A 524 -11.47 -51.43 -18.01
C PRO A 524 -12.04 -52.68 -17.33
N THR A 525 -13.34 -52.66 -17.04
CA THR A 525 -14.06 -53.89 -16.67
C THR A 525 -14.09 -54.78 -17.91
N PRO A 526 -13.58 -56.02 -17.86
CA PRO A 526 -13.67 -56.91 -19.00
C PRO A 526 -15.11 -57.39 -19.14
N LEU A 527 -15.72 -57.16 -20.30
CA LEU A 527 -16.87 -57.92 -20.76
C LEU A 527 -16.38 -59.29 -21.26
N MET A 528 -16.14 -60.20 -20.31
CA MET A 528 -16.41 -61.65 -20.27
C MET A 528 -15.57 -62.34 -19.20
#